data_AF-A0A9P9YPA6-F1
#
_entry.id   AF-A0A9P9YPA6-F1
#
_cell.length_a   1.000
_cell.length_b   1.000
_cell.length_c   1.000
_cell.angle_alpha   90.00
_cell.angle_beta   90.00
_cell.angle_gamma   90.00
#
_symmetry.space_group_name_H-M   'P 1'
#
loop_
_entity.id
_entity.type
_entity.pdbx_description
1 polymer ?
#
loop_
_entity_poly.entity_id
_entity_poly.type
_entity_poly.pdbx_seq_one_letter_code
_entity_poly.pdbx_strand_id
1 'polypeptide(L)'
;MKTKLAIDHSLSTIVQSTVYGKFSVRPRWGVLDPNDHSHVLITMCKDAELSKKGRDKIVVVCMAAPINAVDFDMTSSFWRRNICYDPNIEKHQLTCHQMDGAGEGGNKDPEKDDLRTRRGMFSSLSSVRTPSKYWR
;
A
#
# COMPACT_ATOMS: atom_id res chain seq x y z
N MET A 1 -14.48 12.90 10.83
CA MET A 1 -14.75 11.62 11.54
C MET A 1 -13.50 10.75 11.41
N LYS A 2 -12.89 10.33 12.52
CA LYS A 2 -11.78 9.37 12.53
C LYS A 2 -12.35 8.04 13.02
N THR A 3 -12.55 7.08 12.13
CA THR A 3 -12.82 5.69 12.51
C THR A 3 -11.49 5.07 12.88
N LYS A 4 -11.25 4.89 14.19
CA LYS A 4 -10.14 4.07 14.68
C LYS A 4 -10.63 2.63 14.64
N LEU A 5 -10.16 1.85 13.67
CA LEU A 5 -10.27 0.39 13.76
C LEU A 5 -9.34 -0.02 14.90
N ALA A 6 -9.89 -0.36 16.06
CA ALA A 6 -9.11 -0.98 17.12
C ALA A 6 -8.80 -2.40 16.66
N ILE A 7 -7.56 -2.62 16.22
CA ILE A 7 -7.07 -3.94 15.88
C ILE A 7 -6.55 -4.51 17.21
N ASP A 8 -7.33 -5.38 17.87
CA ASP A 8 -7.00 -5.93 19.20
C ASP A 8 -6.00 -7.11 19.13
N HIS A 9 -5.62 -7.55 17.92
CA HIS A 9 -4.77 -8.71 17.68
C HIS A 9 -3.67 -8.40 16.66
N SER A 10 -2.48 -8.99 16.82
CA SER A 10 -1.41 -8.86 15.83
C SER A 10 -1.87 -9.41 14.47
N LEU A 11 -1.33 -8.87 13.38
CA LEU A 11 -1.65 -9.24 12.01
C LEU A 11 -0.44 -9.84 11.30
N SER A 12 -0.63 -10.92 10.56
CA SER A 12 0.38 -11.44 9.63
C SER A 12 0.14 -10.83 8.25
N THR A 13 1.19 -10.30 7.63
CA THR A 13 1.12 -9.59 6.35
C THR A 13 2.08 -10.18 5.33
N ILE A 14 1.66 -10.24 4.06
CA ILE A 14 2.49 -10.56 2.90
C ILE A 14 2.25 -9.53 1.81
N VAL A 15 3.33 -9.08 1.18
CA VAL A 15 3.29 -8.16 0.04
C VAL A 15 3.76 -8.90 -1.22
N GLN A 16 2.90 -8.90 -2.23
CA GLN A 16 3.12 -9.56 -3.51
C GLN A 16 2.99 -8.55 -4.67
N SER A 17 3.54 -8.92 -5.82
CA SER A 17 3.33 -8.21 -7.09
C SER A 17 2.55 -9.13 -8.03
N THR A 18 1.64 -8.57 -8.82
CA THR A 18 0.97 -9.32 -9.91
C THR A 18 1.91 -9.64 -11.07
N VAL A 19 3.07 -8.98 -11.14
CA VAL A 19 4.09 -9.21 -12.17
C VAL A 19 5.39 -9.65 -11.51
N TYR A 20 5.82 -10.86 -11.85
CA TYR A 20 7.04 -11.46 -11.34
C TYR A 20 8.28 -10.70 -11.82
N GLY A 21 9.27 -10.55 -10.93
CA GLY A 21 10.59 -9.97 -11.25
C GLY A 21 10.61 -8.45 -11.49
N LYS A 22 9.45 -7.79 -11.56
CA LYS A 22 9.34 -6.36 -11.89
C LYS A 22 9.64 -5.43 -10.73
N PHE A 23 9.31 -5.86 -9.51
CA PHE A 23 9.49 -5.09 -8.29
C PHE A 23 10.30 -5.89 -7.28
N SER A 24 11.25 -5.21 -6.64
CA SER A 24 11.87 -5.65 -5.40
C SER A 24 11.08 -5.05 -4.23
N VAL A 25 10.73 -5.89 -3.26
CA VAL A 25 9.88 -5.54 -2.11
C VAL A 25 10.60 -5.96 -0.83
N ARG A 26 10.71 -5.06 0.16
CA ARG A 26 11.38 -5.32 1.44
C ARG A 26 10.70 -4.56 2.61
N PRO A 27 10.32 -5.25 3.71
CA PRO A 27 10.18 -6.70 3.83
C PRO A 27 9.00 -7.23 2.98
N ARG A 28 9.06 -8.49 2.53
CA ARG A 28 7.94 -9.13 1.79
C ARG A 28 6.86 -9.70 2.71
N TRP A 29 7.20 -9.92 3.96
CA TRP A 29 6.36 -10.50 4.97
C TRP A 29 6.72 -9.88 6.32
N GLY A 30 5.75 -9.79 7.22
CA GLY A 30 5.99 -9.43 8.60
C GLY A 30 4.75 -9.63 9.46
N VAL A 31 4.95 -9.53 10.77
CA VAL A 31 3.89 -9.46 11.77
C VAL A 31 3.81 -8.02 12.28
N LEU A 32 2.59 -7.51 12.41
CA LEU A 32 2.29 -6.17 12.91
C LEU A 32 1.51 -6.29 14.20
N ASP A 33 1.97 -5.64 15.27
CA ASP A 33 1.23 -5.59 16.52
C ASP A 33 0.08 -4.56 16.48
N PRO A 34 -0.89 -4.67 17.41
CA PRO A 34 -1.94 -3.69 17.59
C PRO A 34 -1.43 -2.24 17.64
N ASN A 35 -1.93 -1.40 16.73
CA ASN A 35 -1.55 0.02 16.58
C ASN A 35 -0.12 0.28 16.06
N ASP A 36 0.61 -0.76 15.65
CA ASP A 36 1.91 -0.58 15.00
C ASP A 36 1.77 -0.28 13.50
N HIS A 37 2.86 0.24 12.95
CA HIS A 37 3.01 0.54 11.54
C HIS A 37 4.29 -0.08 11.00
N SER A 38 4.24 -0.59 9.78
CA SER A 38 5.42 -1.11 9.06
C SER A 38 5.61 -0.36 7.75
N HIS A 39 6.87 -0.12 7.43
CA HIS A 39 7.28 0.50 6.18
C HIS A 39 7.77 -0.58 5.22
N VAL A 40 7.16 -0.64 4.04
CA VAL A 40 7.57 -1.54 2.97
C VAL A 40 8.17 -0.73 1.83
N LEU A 41 9.45 -0.96 1.57
CA LEU A 41 10.16 -0.39 0.44
C LEU A 41 9.86 -1.21 -0.81
N ILE A 42 9.32 -0.54 -1.83
CA ILE A 42 9.02 -1.13 -3.15
C ILE A 42 9.81 -0.37 -4.19
N THR A 43 10.73 -1.06 -4.88
CA THR A 43 11.56 -0.48 -5.93
C THR A 43 11.37 -1.24 -7.23
N MET A 44 11.33 -0.52 -8.35
CA MET A 44 11.36 -1.13 -9.68
C MET A 44 12.71 -1.80 -9.90
N CYS A 45 12.72 -3.01 -10.47
CA CYS A 45 13.96 -3.64 -10.91
C CYS A 45 14.57 -2.85 -12.08
N LYS A 46 15.88 -3.00 -12.27
CA LYS A 46 16.58 -2.39 -13.41
C LYS A 46 15.92 -2.84 -14.72
N ASP A 47 15.78 -1.91 -15.65
CA ASP A 47 15.23 -2.13 -17.00
C ASP A 47 13.74 -2.55 -17.04
N ALA A 48 13.04 -2.55 -15.90
CA ALA A 48 11.60 -2.73 -15.85
C ALA A 48 10.85 -1.40 -16.07
N GLU A 49 9.72 -1.44 -16.76
CA GLU A 49 8.86 -0.28 -17.02
C GLU A 49 7.43 -0.56 -16.58
N LEU A 50 6.72 0.43 -16.02
CA LEU A 50 5.30 0.30 -15.69
C LEU A 50 4.43 0.01 -16.92
N SER A 51 3.38 -0.78 -16.71
CA SER A 51 2.39 -1.11 -17.71
C SER A 51 1.59 0.13 -18.05
N LYS A 52 1.64 0.53 -19.32
CA LYS A 52 0.82 1.62 -19.88
C LYS A 52 -0.69 1.40 -19.71
N LYS A 53 -1.13 0.16 -19.48
CA LYS A 53 -2.53 -0.22 -19.26
C LYS A 53 -2.90 -0.38 -17.76
N GLY A 54 -2.02 -0.02 -16.84
CA GLY A 54 -2.28 -0.12 -15.40
C GLY A 54 -2.45 -1.57 -14.89
N ARG A 55 -1.80 -2.54 -15.55
CA ARG A 55 -1.92 -3.97 -15.19
C ARG A 55 -1.00 -4.41 -14.06
N ASP A 56 -0.01 -3.59 -13.71
CA ASP A 56 0.88 -3.88 -12.59
C ASP A 56 0.22 -3.46 -11.29
N LYS A 57 0.10 -4.42 -10.37
CA LYS A 57 -0.49 -4.18 -9.06
C LYS A 57 0.42 -4.77 -7.99
N ILE A 58 0.44 -4.09 -6.85
CA ILE A 58 0.96 -4.63 -5.60
C ILE A 58 -0.24 -5.14 -4.82
N VAL A 59 -0.14 -6.34 -4.26
CA VAL A 59 -1.19 -6.96 -3.47
C VAL A 59 -0.66 -7.14 -2.06
N VAL A 60 -1.30 -6.46 -1.11
CA VAL A 60 -1.07 -6.68 0.31
C VAL A 60 -2.12 -7.67 0.79
N VAL A 61 -1.66 -8.76 1.39
CA VAL A 61 -2.49 -9.82 1.94
C VAL A 61 -2.28 -9.82 3.44
N CYS A 62 -3.36 -9.82 4.22
CA CYS A 62 -3.29 -9.80 5.67
C CYS A 62 -4.36 -10.67 6.31
N MET A 63 -4.08 -11.08 7.54
CA MET A 63 -4.99 -11.85 8.39
C MET A 63 -4.59 -11.67 9.86
N ALA A 64 -5.47 -12.07 10.77
CA ALA A 64 -5.11 -12.24 12.18
C ALA A 64 -3.89 -13.18 12.30
N ALA A 65 -2.86 -12.73 13.01
CA ALA A 65 -1.66 -13.52 13.23
C ALA A 65 -2.04 -14.78 14.04
N PRO A 66 -1.65 -15.98 13.61
CA PRO A 66 -1.78 -17.16 14.45
C PRO A 66 -1.01 -16.95 15.77
N ILE A 67 -1.47 -17.55 16.87
CA ILE A 67 -0.89 -17.37 18.23
C ILE A 67 0.63 -17.64 18.26
N ASN A 68 1.13 -18.39 17.28
CA ASN A 68 2.50 -18.86 17.11
C ASN A 68 3.21 -18.23 15.88
N ALA A 69 2.77 -17.04 15.43
CA ALA A 69 3.23 -16.35 14.20
C ALA A 69 4.73 -15.95 14.16
N VAL A 70 5.51 -16.31 15.19
CA VAL A 70 6.95 -16.06 15.23
C VAL A 70 7.73 -17.09 14.41
N ASP A 71 7.13 -18.25 14.10
CA ASP A 71 7.77 -19.29 13.28
C ASP A 71 7.50 -19.05 11.77
N PHE A 72 8.56 -18.75 11.03
CA PHE A 72 8.52 -18.50 9.59
C PHE A 72 8.05 -19.73 8.79
N ASP A 73 8.47 -20.93 9.15
CA ASP A 73 8.16 -22.14 8.38
C ASP A 73 6.69 -22.55 8.56
N MET A 74 6.20 -22.42 9.79
CA MET A 74 4.79 -22.64 10.11
C MET A 74 3.90 -21.59 9.42
N THR A 75 4.29 -20.32 9.47
CA THR A 75 3.58 -19.21 8.82
C THR A 75 3.58 -19.37 7.30
N SER A 76 4.71 -19.75 6.71
CA SER A 76 4.84 -20.00 5.27
C SER A 76 3.93 -21.15 4.80
N SER A 77 3.88 -22.25 5.56
CA SER A 77 3.01 -23.39 5.28
C SER A 77 1.53 -23.04 5.40
N PHE A 78 1.17 -22.24 6.40
CA PHE A 78 -0.18 -21.70 6.56
C PHE A 78 -0.59 -20.91 5.31
N TRP A 79 0.23 -19.93 4.90
CA TRP A 79 -0.08 -19.07 3.76
C TRP A 79 -0.25 -19.86 2.47
N ARG A 80 0.63 -20.83 2.19
CA ARG A 80 0.52 -21.69 1.00
C ARG A 80 -0.80 -22.45 0.92
N ARG A 81 -1.36 -22.87 2.06
CA ARG A 81 -2.61 -23.64 2.13
C ARG A 81 -3.85 -22.76 2.11
N ASN A 82 -3.79 -21.59 2.76
CA ASN A 82 -4.99 -20.82 3.08
C ASN A 82 -5.22 -19.58 2.21
N ILE A 83 -4.20 -19.03 1.53
CA ILE A 83 -4.26 -17.72 0.83
C ILE A 83 -5.44 -17.55 -0.16
N CYS A 84 -5.96 -18.64 -0.72
CA CYS A 84 -7.05 -18.61 -1.70
C CYS A 84 -8.41 -19.01 -1.14
N TYR A 85 -8.48 -19.60 0.05
CA TYR A 85 -9.69 -20.29 0.53
C TYR A 85 -10.16 -19.84 1.90
N ASP A 86 -9.29 -19.21 2.71
CA ASP A 86 -9.69 -18.73 4.02
C ASP A 86 -10.45 -17.39 3.89
N PRO A 87 -11.72 -17.33 4.32
CA PRO A 87 -12.54 -16.13 4.22
C PRO A 87 -12.05 -14.99 5.12
N ASN A 88 -11.18 -15.26 6.10
CA ASN A 88 -10.62 -14.25 7.00
C ASN A 88 -9.37 -13.57 6.41
N ILE A 89 -8.93 -13.99 5.22
CA ILE A 89 -7.81 -13.37 4.53
C ILE A 89 -8.31 -12.15 3.75
N GLU A 90 -7.80 -11.00 4.13
CA GLU A 90 -8.06 -9.74 3.45
C GLU A 90 -7.00 -9.49 2.37
N LYS A 91 -7.44 -8.94 1.24
CA LYS A 91 -6.58 -8.64 0.08
C LYS A 91 -6.80 -7.21 -0.37
N HIS A 92 -5.75 -6.41 -0.34
CA HIS A 92 -5.75 -5.02 -0.76
C HIS A 92 -4.86 -4.85 -1.99
N GLN A 93 -5.42 -4.33 -3.08
CA GLN A 93 -4.69 -4.07 -4.31
C GLN A 93 -4.30 -2.59 -4.41
N LEU A 94 -3.03 -2.34 -4.71
CA LEU A 94 -2.48 -1.02 -4.99
C LEU A 94 -2.08 -0.96 -6.46
N THR A 95 -2.55 0.07 -7.16
CA THR A 95 -2.18 0.33 -8.56
C THR A 95 -0.98 1.27 -8.61
N CYS A 96 0.02 0.95 -9.43
CA CYS A 96 1.18 1.81 -9.64
C CYS A 96 0.91 2.77 -10.81
N HIS A 97 1.12 4.07 -10.57
CA HIS A 97 1.00 5.10 -11.60
C HIS A 97 2.36 5.72 -11.88
N GLN A 98 2.70 5.84 -13.15
CA GLN A 98 3.83 6.66 -13.56
C GLN A 98 3.43 8.12 -13.35
N MET A 99 4.26 8.86 -12.62
CA MET A 99 4.09 10.29 -12.47
C MET A 99 5.06 10.94 -13.45
N ASP A 100 4.51 11.58 -14.49
CA ASP A 100 5.32 12.46 -15.32
C ASP A 100 5.84 13.59 -14.42
N GLY A 101 7.12 13.95 -14.56
CA GLY A 101 7.88 14.81 -13.64
C GLY A 101 7.40 16.26 -13.47
N ALA A 102 6.12 16.55 -13.64
CA ALA A 102 5.47 17.82 -13.30
C ALA A 102 4.97 17.82 -11.83
N GLY A 103 5.79 17.31 -10.91
CA GLY A 103 5.55 17.53 -9.49
C GLY A 103 5.87 18.99 -9.18
N GLU A 104 4.86 19.87 -9.15
CA GLU A 104 4.94 21.16 -8.45
C GLU A 104 5.14 20.89 -6.95
N GLY A 105 6.37 20.58 -6.58
CA GLY A 105 6.94 20.71 -5.24
C GLY A 105 7.79 21.98 -5.18
N GLY A 106 7.24 23.11 -5.63
CA GLY A 106 7.86 24.41 -5.54
C GLY A 106 7.09 25.27 -4.56
N ASN A 107 7.79 25.73 -3.52
CA ASN A 107 7.33 26.75 -2.59
C ASN A 107 6.90 28.01 -3.38
N LYS A 108 5.61 28.14 -3.69
CA LYS A 108 5.03 29.37 -4.23
C LYS A 108 4.16 29.97 -3.14
N ASP A 109 4.57 31.14 -2.67
CA ASP A 109 3.79 32.02 -1.80
C ASP A 109 2.39 32.29 -2.40
N PRO A 110 1.38 32.61 -1.56
CA PRO A 110 0.01 32.71 -2.01
C PRO A 110 -0.21 34.04 -2.73
N GLU A 111 -0.43 34.00 -4.05
CA GLU A 111 -1.02 35.12 -4.78
C GLU A 111 -2.50 34.87 -5.07
N LYS A 112 -3.23 35.98 -5.04
CA LYS A 112 -4.67 36.14 -4.79
C LYS A 112 -5.58 35.51 -5.86
N ASP A 113 -6.65 34.92 -5.34
CA ASP A 113 -8.06 35.03 -5.74
C ASP A 113 -8.36 35.51 -7.17
N ASP A 114 -8.97 34.64 -7.98
CA ASP A 114 -10.10 35.06 -8.80
C ASP A 114 -11.02 33.87 -9.14
N LEU A 115 -12.28 34.03 -8.73
CA LEU A 115 -13.42 33.14 -8.93
C LEU A 115 -13.91 33.16 -10.39
N ARG A 116 -14.22 31.96 -10.93
CA ARG A 116 -15.20 31.60 -12.01
C ARG A 116 -14.55 30.62 -13.01
N THR A 117 -15.12 29.52 -13.50
CA THR A 117 -16.46 28.92 -13.46
C THR A 117 -16.39 27.53 -14.14
N ARG A 118 -17.20 26.58 -13.64
CA ARG A 118 -17.84 25.40 -14.30
C ARG A 118 -17.10 24.08 -14.61
N ARG A 119 -17.60 23.06 -13.89
CA ARG A 119 -18.30 21.82 -14.34
C ARG A 119 -17.45 20.70 -14.96
N GLY A 120 -17.26 19.65 -14.16
CA GLY A 120 -16.94 18.30 -14.63
C GLY A 120 -16.85 17.34 -13.45
N MET A 121 -17.96 16.66 -13.15
CA MET A 121 -18.05 15.55 -12.20
C MET A 121 -16.99 14.50 -12.49
N PHE A 122 -16.21 14.08 -11.49
CA PHE A 122 -16.00 12.65 -11.18
C PHE A 122 -15.64 12.48 -9.70
N SER A 123 -16.37 11.57 -9.09
CA SER A 123 -16.34 11.19 -7.68
C SER A 123 -15.17 10.27 -7.40
N SER A 124 -14.33 10.60 -6.42
CA SER A 124 -13.88 9.68 -5.38
C SER A 124 -12.99 10.44 -4.39
N LEU A 125 -13.63 10.86 -3.30
CA LEU A 125 -12.96 11.35 -2.11
C LEU A 125 -12.27 10.18 -1.42
N SER A 126 -10.92 10.20 -1.40
CA SER A 126 -10.11 10.09 -0.18
C SER A 126 -8.64 9.83 -0.53
N SER A 127 -7.95 10.81 -1.14
CA SER A 127 -6.50 10.88 -1.04
C SER A 127 -6.18 11.61 0.25
N VAL A 128 -6.01 10.86 1.35
CA VAL A 128 -5.41 11.41 2.56
C VAL A 128 -3.94 11.64 2.26
N ARG A 129 -3.62 12.82 1.74
CA ARG A 129 -2.25 13.33 1.72
C ARG A 129 -1.89 13.67 3.16
N THR A 130 -1.14 12.80 3.84
CA THR A 130 -0.32 13.26 4.95
C THR A 130 0.84 14.06 4.35
N PRO A 131 0.97 15.36 4.66
CA PRO A 131 2.13 16.12 4.23
C PRO A 131 3.36 15.56 4.95
N SER A 132 4.23 14.91 4.18
CA SER A 132 5.58 14.55 4.61
C SER A 132 6.34 15.84 4.92
N LYS A 133 6.49 16.14 6.20
CA LYS A 133 7.57 16.99 6.70
C LYS A 133 8.34 16.15 7.71
N TYR A 134 9.51 15.74 7.26
CA TYR A 134 10.71 15.34 8.00
C TYR A 134 10.52 14.80 9.41
N TRP A 135 10.95 13.55 9.66
CA TRP A 135 11.69 13.22 10.88
C TRP A 135 12.80 12.22 10.56
N ARG A 136 13.97 12.47 11.15
CA ARG A 136 15.16 11.61 11.13
C ARG A 136 14.94 10.37 12.00
#